data_AF-A0A661LEL7-F1
#
_entry.id   AF-A0A661LEL7-F1
#
_cell.length_a   1.000
_cell.length_b   1.000
_cell.length_c   1.000
_cell.angle_alpha   90.00
_cell.angle_beta   90.00
_cell.angle_gamma   90.00
#
_symmetry.space_group_name_H-M   'P 1'
#
loop_
_entity.id
_entity.type
_entity.pdbx_description
1 polymer ?
#
loop_
_entity_poly.entity_id
_entity_poly.type
_entity_poly.pdbx_seq_one_letter_code
_entity_poly.pdbx_strand_id
1 'polypeptide(L)'
;MSDVKHTPLYNRHISLGAKMVDFAGWAMPIQYPSGIVAEHLSTRREAGLFDVSHMGRLVFKGPGALSFLQYVLTNNARALEAQWIAAQYTLLPTDSGGAIDDAFLYQFRDNEYLLVVNAANLEKDKDYLESFLPRFKEVVMEDQTESLAMLSLQGPLSRRILEQVKEDGSIPEPFKNAAAIIRISGTEVMVSRTGYTGEPMGFELFVEKDQAPIIWDMLIEKGAKPIGLGARDTLRLEASLPLYGHELGVDQEGKEIPVFALPQARTAVSFSQVKGDFFGRQALEKQWYALRRILRGDFSEAHVLPRQIRPLAVIGKGVARQGAKVFKDGKHVGYVTSGTMVPAWSFKGEGLASEITDRHFLRPVALAYVDIDLQEQERVEVEIRGKMTEALIVTFHLRSEAPPYARPILPVIEEPSPVSQPSAKVERLLEKAVKNTVWRQRECINLIPSEMTPSPMVRLLTVMDPAFRYAEHRKLKAFNEMEVFYYQGTNFIAEVEQLVKKEMALYLGCTEVEARPISGQLANMAVFSAMVDYLNRFARKSDPQRIEMVMNNHINKGGHLSAQPMG
;
A
#
# COMPACT_ATOMS: atom_id res chain seq x y z
N MET A 1 21.74 -5.82 37.18
CA MET A 1 21.28 -6.25 35.84
C MET A 1 19.78 -6.07 35.87
N SER A 2 19.21 -5.23 35.01
CA SER A 2 17.76 -5.04 34.92
C SER A 2 17.10 -6.40 34.67
N ASP A 3 15.96 -6.65 35.33
CA ASP A 3 15.18 -7.88 35.16
C ASP A 3 14.47 -7.81 33.80
N VAL A 4 15.16 -8.25 32.74
CA VAL A 4 14.62 -8.28 31.38
C VAL A 4 13.64 -9.43 31.21
N LYS A 5 12.47 -9.16 30.61
CA LYS A 5 11.43 -10.15 30.34
C LYS A 5 11.88 -11.13 29.25
N HIS A 6 11.38 -12.36 29.30
CA HIS A 6 11.69 -13.41 28.33
C HIS A 6 10.43 -13.86 27.59
N THR A 7 10.52 -13.97 26.26
CA THR A 7 9.46 -14.60 25.46
C THR A 7 9.41 -16.10 25.71
N PRO A 8 8.30 -16.79 25.37
CA PRO A 8 8.23 -18.25 25.44
C PRO A 8 9.28 -18.97 24.59
N LEU A 9 9.87 -18.28 23.62
CA LEU A 9 10.89 -18.78 22.72
C LEU A 9 12.34 -18.47 23.14
N TYR A 10 12.55 -17.80 24.27
CA TYR A 10 13.88 -17.39 24.73
C TYR A 10 14.91 -18.54 24.70
N ASN A 11 14.55 -19.71 25.25
CA ASN A 11 15.45 -20.87 25.26
C ASN A 11 15.73 -21.41 23.84
N ARG A 12 14.79 -21.29 22.90
CA ARG A 12 15.02 -21.63 21.49
C ARG A 12 16.02 -20.68 20.86
N HIS A 13 15.89 -19.38 21.08
CA HIS A 13 16.84 -18.37 20.60
C HIS A 13 18.27 -18.66 21.07
N ILE A 14 18.45 -18.95 22.37
CA ILE A 14 19.75 -19.31 22.94
C ILE A 14 20.29 -20.60 22.31
N SER A 15 19.47 -21.64 22.16
CA SER A 15 19.89 -22.91 21.55
C SER A 15 20.31 -22.76 20.08
N LEU A 16 19.71 -21.82 19.35
CA LEU A 16 20.06 -21.47 17.97
C LEU A 16 21.27 -20.53 17.86
N GLY A 17 21.93 -20.20 18.98
CA GLY A 17 23.10 -19.33 19.02
C GLY A 17 22.79 -17.87 18.71
N ALA A 18 21.55 -17.42 18.96
CA ALA A 18 21.18 -16.03 18.74
C ALA A 18 21.94 -15.09 19.67
N LYS A 19 22.34 -13.93 19.14
CA LYS A 19 22.83 -12.83 19.96
C LYS A 19 21.63 -12.11 20.57
N MET A 20 21.53 -12.09 21.89
CA MET A 20 20.43 -11.42 22.59
C MET A 20 20.77 -9.96 22.93
N VAL A 21 19.77 -9.10 22.93
CA VAL A 21 19.84 -7.70 23.37
C VAL A 21 18.62 -7.35 24.22
N ASP A 22 18.76 -6.34 25.08
CA ASP A 22 17.60 -5.70 25.72
C ASP A 22 16.91 -4.81 24.68
N PHE A 23 15.68 -5.16 24.33
CA PHE A 23 14.82 -4.40 23.44
C PHE A 23 13.48 -4.15 24.12
N ALA A 24 13.24 -2.89 24.52
CA ALA A 24 12.04 -2.48 25.23
C ALA A 24 11.75 -3.31 26.50
N GLY A 25 12.79 -3.69 27.26
CA GLY A 25 12.66 -4.49 28.47
C GLY A 25 12.52 -5.99 28.24
N TRP A 26 12.66 -6.47 27.00
CA TRP A 26 12.65 -7.89 26.65
C TRP A 26 14.02 -8.34 26.13
N ALA A 27 14.46 -9.53 26.52
CA ALA A 27 15.63 -10.16 25.91
C ALA A 27 15.25 -10.77 24.55
N MET A 28 15.64 -10.10 23.46
CA MET A 28 15.27 -10.47 22.09
C MET A 28 16.50 -10.77 21.22
N PRO A 29 16.38 -11.68 20.23
CA PRO A 29 17.48 -11.96 19.31
C PRO A 29 17.69 -10.78 18.35
N ILE A 30 18.84 -10.11 18.40
CA ILE A 30 19.19 -9.07 17.41
C ILE A 30 19.56 -9.70 16.06
N GLN A 31 20.22 -10.86 16.10
CA GLN A 31 20.58 -11.67 14.93
C GLN A 31 20.90 -13.11 15.38
N TYR A 32 20.82 -14.04 14.44
CA TYR A 32 21.28 -15.42 14.52
C TYR A 32 22.70 -15.55 13.93
N PRO A 33 23.37 -16.72 14.01
CA PRO A 33 24.73 -16.88 13.53
C PRO A 33 24.96 -16.54 12.04
N SER A 34 23.93 -16.61 11.20
CA SER A 34 23.98 -16.19 9.79
C SER A 34 24.18 -14.68 9.60
N GLY A 35 23.80 -13.88 10.60
CA GLY A 35 23.89 -12.42 10.58
C GLY A 35 22.75 -11.73 9.82
N ILE A 36 22.58 -10.43 10.11
CA ILE A 36 21.48 -9.57 9.62
C ILE A 36 21.32 -9.61 8.10
N VAL A 37 22.44 -9.60 7.36
CA VAL A 37 22.41 -9.57 5.89
C VAL A 37 21.79 -10.86 5.33
N ALA A 38 22.26 -12.02 5.79
CA ALA A 38 21.75 -13.30 5.33
C ALA A 38 20.29 -13.53 5.76
N GLU A 39 19.93 -13.09 6.96
CA GLU A 39 18.56 -13.13 7.47
C GLU A 39 17.58 -12.30 6.62
N HIS A 40 17.93 -11.06 6.31
CA HIS A 40 17.14 -10.20 5.42
C HIS A 40 16.96 -10.86 4.05
N LEU A 41 18.06 -11.27 3.43
CA LEU A 41 18.06 -11.87 2.09
C LEU A 41 17.26 -13.18 2.04
N SER A 42 17.33 -13.99 3.10
CA SER A 42 16.52 -15.21 3.25
C SER A 42 15.03 -14.89 3.33
N THR A 43 14.65 -13.81 4.02
CA THR A 43 13.24 -13.37 4.07
C THR A 43 12.72 -12.96 2.68
N ARG A 44 13.55 -12.26 1.88
CA ARG A 44 13.20 -11.82 0.50
C ARG A 44 13.01 -12.96 -0.49
N ARG A 45 13.71 -14.10 -0.30
CA ARG A 45 13.76 -15.21 -1.26
C ARG A 45 13.02 -16.46 -0.80
N GLU A 46 12.94 -16.68 0.51
CA GLU A 46 12.46 -17.92 1.14
C GLU A 46 11.33 -17.60 2.13
N ALA A 47 11.49 -17.90 3.41
CA ALA A 47 10.57 -17.49 4.47
C ALA A 47 11.35 -17.19 5.76
N GLY A 48 11.20 -15.97 6.27
CA GLY A 48 11.70 -15.56 7.58
C GLY A 48 10.64 -15.77 8.66
N LEU A 49 11.05 -16.32 9.80
CA LEU A 49 10.24 -16.52 11.00
C LEU A 49 10.77 -15.64 12.13
N PHE A 50 9.93 -14.74 12.62
CA PHE A 50 10.26 -13.77 13.66
C PHE A 50 9.48 -14.09 14.93
N ASP A 51 10.17 -14.05 16.07
CA ASP A 51 9.50 -13.95 17.37
C ASP A 51 9.16 -12.47 17.63
N VAL A 52 7.87 -12.17 17.65
CA VAL A 52 7.34 -10.83 17.93
C VAL A 52 6.50 -10.81 19.21
N SER A 53 6.69 -11.81 20.07
CA SER A 53 5.96 -11.95 21.34
C SER A 53 6.28 -10.86 22.37
N HIS A 54 7.24 -9.98 22.10
CA HIS A 54 7.51 -8.80 22.93
C HIS A 54 6.45 -7.70 22.76
N MET A 55 5.71 -7.67 21.65
CA MET A 55 4.64 -6.69 21.41
C MET A 55 3.52 -6.81 22.45
N GLY A 56 2.80 -5.73 22.73
CA GLY A 56 1.64 -5.78 23.62
C GLY A 56 0.42 -6.40 22.94
N ARG A 57 -0.36 -7.21 23.64
CA ARG A 57 -1.60 -7.85 23.12
C ARG A 57 -2.76 -7.59 24.07
N LEU A 58 -3.62 -6.64 23.72
CA LEU A 58 -4.79 -6.26 24.51
C LEU A 58 -6.06 -6.80 23.85
N VAL A 59 -6.79 -7.63 24.57
CA VAL A 59 -8.05 -8.22 24.11
C VAL A 59 -9.22 -7.43 24.66
N PHE A 60 -10.15 -7.05 23.78
CA PHE A 60 -11.36 -6.32 24.11
C PHE A 60 -12.59 -7.18 23.84
N LYS A 61 -13.43 -7.33 24.86
CA LYS A 61 -14.66 -8.13 24.84
C LYS A 61 -15.85 -7.33 25.36
N GLY A 62 -17.04 -7.80 25.00
CA GLY A 62 -18.32 -7.30 25.49
C GLY A 62 -19.02 -6.35 24.52
N PRO A 63 -20.34 -6.12 24.70
CA PRO A 63 -21.16 -5.33 23.77
C PRO A 63 -20.65 -3.90 23.52
N GLY A 64 -19.95 -3.31 24.48
CA GLY A 64 -19.41 -1.95 24.34
C GLY A 64 -18.09 -1.87 23.59
N ALA A 65 -17.41 -3.00 23.34
CA ALA A 65 -16.03 -3.03 22.84
C ALA A 65 -15.88 -2.33 21.49
N LEU A 66 -16.80 -2.57 20.56
CA LEU A 66 -16.78 -1.91 19.26
C LEU A 66 -16.90 -0.39 19.39
N SER A 67 -17.87 0.10 20.17
CA SER A 67 -18.09 1.54 20.37
C SER A 67 -16.88 2.21 21.03
N PHE A 68 -16.26 1.53 21.99
CA PHE A 68 -15.03 1.99 22.62
C PHE A 68 -13.88 2.09 21.62
N LEU A 69 -13.61 1.02 20.86
CA LEU A 69 -12.55 0.97 19.84
C LEU A 69 -12.78 1.99 18.72
N GLN A 70 -14.04 2.23 18.33
CA GLN A 70 -14.40 3.28 17.38
C GLN A 70 -14.02 4.68 17.87
N TYR A 71 -14.06 4.92 19.18
CA TYR A 71 -13.78 6.23 19.77
C TYR A 71 -12.29 6.46 20.04
N VAL A 72 -11.57 5.43 20.51
CA VAL A 72 -10.17 5.58 20.94
C VAL A 72 -9.13 5.34 19.85
N LEU A 73 -9.54 4.72 18.73
CA LEU A 73 -8.65 4.42 17.59
C LEU A 73 -9.02 5.25 16.37
N THR A 74 -8.06 5.52 15.48
CA THR A 74 -8.30 6.36 14.28
C THR A 74 -8.99 5.66 13.10
N ASN A 75 -8.91 4.33 12.99
CA ASN A 75 -9.53 3.59 11.89
C ASN A 75 -10.95 3.10 12.26
N ASN A 76 -11.72 2.63 11.27
CA ASN A 76 -13.09 2.16 11.48
C ASN A 76 -13.09 0.69 11.94
N ALA A 77 -13.10 0.44 13.24
CA ALA A 77 -13.18 -0.91 13.82
C ALA A 77 -14.40 -1.70 13.32
N ARG A 78 -15.52 -1.04 13.04
CA ARG A 78 -16.74 -1.69 12.51
C ARG A 78 -16.54 -2.29 11.12
N ALA A 79 -15.54 -1.84 10.37
CA ALA A 79 -15.23 -2.41 9.07
C ALA A 79 -14.67 -3.84 9.16
N LEU A 80 -14.22 -4.27 10.35
CA LEU A 80 -13.69 -5.62 10.58
C LEU A 80 -14.78 -6.70 10.68
N GLU A 81 -16.02 -6.31 10.96
CA GLU A 81 -17.17 -7.25 11.00
C GLU A 81 -17.48 -7.84 9.61
N ALA A 82 -16.96 -7.23 8.53
CA ALA A 82 -16.96 -7.83 7.22
C ALA A 82 -15.90 -8.95 7.17
N GLN A 83 -16.34 -10.22 7.23
CA GLN A 83 -15.53 -11.45 7.35
C GLN A 83 -14.32 -11.61 6.38
N TRP A 84 -14.15 -10.71 5.40
CA TRP A 84 -13.12 -10.79 4.35
C TRP A 84 -11.88 -9.96 4.72
N ILE A 85 -12.04 -8.90 5.52
CA ILE A 85 -10.95 -8.07 6.07
C ILE A 85 -11.17 -8.02 7.57
N ALA A 86 -10.37 -8.79 8.29
CA ALA A 86 -10.53 -9.02 9.72
C ALA A 86 -9.38 -8.40 10.53
N ALA A 87 -8.53 -7.59 9.90
CA ALA A 87 -7.50 -6.83 10.58
C ALA A 87 -7.23 -5.47 9.92
N GLN A 88 -6.73 -4.51 10.68
CA GLN A 88 -6.34 -3.20 10.14
C GLN A 88 -5.29 -2.49 10.97
N TYR A 89 -4.44 -1.74 10.27
CA TYR A 89 -3.57 -0.75 10.86
C TYR A 89 -4.39 0.45 11.36
N THR A 90 -4.07 0.96 12.54
CA THR A 90 -4.75 2.07 13.21
C THR A 90 -3.78 2.80 14.13
N LEU A 91 -4.20 3.93 14.67
CA LEU A 91 -3.39 4.74 15.60
C LEU A 91 -4.19 5.00 16.87
N LEU A 92 -3.48 5.20 17.98
CA LEU A 92 -3.99 5.83 19.19
C LEU A 92 -3.66 7.33 19.08
N PRO A 93 -4.61 8.22 18.78
CA PRO A 93 -4.33 9.61 18.48
C PRO A 93 -4.13 10.44 19.76
N THR A 94 -3.37 11.52 19.66
CA THR A 94 -3.46 12.63 20.62
C THR A 94 -4.56 13.62 20.23
N ASP A 95 -4.94 14.52 21.13
CA ASP A 95 -5.90 15.59 20.82
C ASP A 95 -5.36 16.63 19.82
N SER A 96 -4.03 16.79 19.77
CA SER A 96 -3.30 17.63 18.81
C SER A 96 -3.07 16.98 17.43
N GLY A 97 -3.45 15.71 17.26
CA GLY A 97 -3.36 14.99 15.98
C GLY A 97 -2.00 14.34 15.71
N GLY A 98 -1.16 14.16 16.72
CA GLY A 98 -0.09 13.16 16.68
C GLY A 98 -0.58 11.77 17.10
N ALA A 99 0.37 10.90 17.41
CA ALA A 99 0.12 9.52 17.79
C ALA A 99 0.80 9.17 19.10
N ILE A 100 0.01 8.62 20.03
CA ILE A 100 0.49 7.98 21.26
C ILE A 100 1.15 6.66 20.90
N ASP A 101 0.54 5.88 20.01
CA ASP A 101 1.15 4.71 19.39
C ASP A 101 0.49 4.41 18.04
N ASP A 102 1.17 3.62 17.22
CA ASP A 102 0.54 2.87 16.14
C ASP A 102 0.25 1.43 16.54
N ALA A 103 -0.84 0.88 16.01
CA ALA A 103 -1.33 -0.43 16.42
C ALA A 103 -1.97 -1.18 15.26
N PHE A 104 -2.16 -2.48 15.45
CA PHE A 104 -2.93 -3.31 14.55
C PHE A 104 -4.11 -3.94 15.30
N LEU A 105 -5.32 -3.71 14.81
CA LEU A 105 -6.54 -4.26 15.38
C LEU A 105 -6.97 -5.48 14.56
N TYR A 106 -7.22 -6.60 15.24
CA TYR A 106 -7.69 -7.85 14.67
C TYR A 106 -9.05 -8.22 15.23
N GLN A 107 -9.84 -8.95 14.45
CA GLN A 107 -11.08 -9.58 14.87
C GLN A 107 -11.10 -11.04 14.36
N PHE A 108 -10.74 -11.98 15.22
CA PHE A 108 -10.76 -13.41 14.88
C PHE A 108 -12.10 -14.09 15.21
N ARG A 109 -12.82 -13.54 16.19
CA ARG A 109 -14.10 -14.05 16.69
C ARG A 109 -15.09 -12.90 16.82
N ASP A 110 -16.37 -13.21 16.74
CA ASP A 110 -17.42 -12.22 16.89
C ASP A 110 -17.35 -11.55 18.27
N ASN A 111 -17.44 -10.23 18.30
CA ASN A 111 -17.38 -9.41 19.53
C ASN A 111 -16.09 -9.54 20.37
N GLU A 112 -15.01 -10.06 19.78
CA GLU A 112 -13.69 -10.13 20.39
C GLU A 112 -12.67 -9.46 19.47
N TYR A 113 -11.97 -8.45 19.99
CA TYR A 113 -10.98 -7.72 19.25
C TYR A 113 -9.62 -7.84 19.92
N LEU A 114 -8.57 -8.09 19.15
CA LEU A 114 -7.21 -8.11 19.64
C LEU A 114 -6.47 -6.89 19.08
N LEU A 115 -6.06 -5.98 19.96
CA LEU A 115 -5.22 -4.84 19.63
C LEU A 115 -3.76 -5.18 19.94
N VAL A 116 -2.92 -5.13 18.92
CA VAL A 116 -1.47 -5.33 19.06
C VAL A 116 -0.78 -3.97 19.04
N VAL A 117 -0.05 -3.66 20.10
CA VAL A 117 0.65 -2.37 20.32
C VAL A 117 2.16 -2.57 20.47
N ASN A 118 2.94 -1.50 20.31
CA ASN A 118 4.40 -1.59 20.40
C ASN A 118 4.86 -1.93 21.83
N ALA A 119 5.89 -2.78 21.94
CA ALA A 119 6.39 -3.27 23.23
C ALA A 119 6.78 -2.16 24.20
N ALA A 120 7.45 -1.11 23.70
CA ALA A 120 7.91 0.03 24.50
C ALA A 120 6.77 0.92 25.00
N ASN A 121 5.57 0.79 24.41
CA ASN A 121 4.43 1.67 24.67
C ASN A 121 3.30 0.98 25.44
N LEU A 122 3.38 -0.33 25.72
CA LEU A 122 2.29 -1.12 26.31
C LEU A 122 1.64 -0.44 27.53
N GLU A 123 2.42 -0.04 28.54
CA GLU A 123 1.84 0.59 29.75
C GLU A 123 1.24 1.97 29.45
N LYS A 124 1.92 2.77 28.60
CA LYS A 124 1.41 4.08 28.16
C LYS A 124 0.09 3.95 27.39
N ASP A 125 -0.04 2.91 26.58
CA ASP A 125 -1.23 2.66 25.78
C ASP A 125 -2.37 2.15 26.66
N LYS A 126 -2.07 1.30 27.65
CA LYS A 126 -3.05 0.87 28.67
C LYS A 126 -3.56 2.08 29.46
N ASP A 127 -2.67 2.94 29.96
CA ASP A 127 -3.06 4.17 30.67
C ASP A 127 -3.98 5.05 29.80
N TYR A 128 -3.65 5.23 28.52
CA TYR A 128 -4.49 5.95 27.57
C TYR A 128 -5.87 5.29 27.43
N LEU A 129 -5.92 4.00 27.15
CA LEU A 129 -7.17 3.26 26.93
C LEU A 129 -8.04 3.23 28.19
N GLU A 130 -7.45 2.99 29.35
CA GLU A 130 -8.12 2.96 30.65
C GLU A 130 -8.74 4.31 31.01
N SER A 131 -8.11 5.42 30.62
CA SER A 131 -8.66 6.76 30.85
C SER A 131 -10.02 7.00 30.16
N PHE A 132 -10.32 6.25 29.08
CA PHE A 132 -11.59 6.34 28.36
C PHE A 132 -12.59 5.25 28.73
N LEU A 133 -12.16 4.12 29.28
CA LEU A 133 -13.03 2.98 29.62
C LEU A 133 -14.28 3.39 30.46
N PRO A 134 -14.21 4.27 31.47
CA PRO A 134 -15.38 4.66 32.26
C PRO A 134 -16.53 5.30 31.46
N ARG A 135 -16.26 5.78 30.23
CA ARG A 135 -17.27 6.37 29.35
C ARG A 135 -18.12 5.32 28.62
N PHE A 136 -17.70 4.06 28.63
CA PHE A 136 -18.33 2.97 27.90
C PHE A 136 -18.80 1.90 28.87
N LYS A 137 -19.99 1.34 28.61
CA LYS A 137 -20.56 0.26 29.41
C LYS A 137 -20.15 -1.08 28.81
N GLU A 138 -19.96 -2.08 29.67
CA GLU A 138 -19.81 -3.48 29.25
C GLU A 138 -18.63 -3.71 28.28
N VAL A 139 -17.48 -3.12 28.62
CA VAL A 139 -16.19 -3.34 27.95
C VAL A 139 -15.25 -4.01 28.93
N VAL A 140 -14.66 -5.13 28.54
CA VAL A 140 -13.58 -5.80 29.26
C VAL A 140 -12.32 -5.67 28.43
N MET A 141 -11.27 -5.10 29.01
CA MET A 141 -9.91 -5.07 28.45
C MET A 141 -9.05 -6.06 29.23
N GLU A 142 -8.43 -7.01 28.54
CA GLU A 142 -7.52 -8.01 29.11
C GLU A 142 -6.14 -7.86 28.47
N ASP A 143 -5.10 -7.79 29.29
CA ASP A 143 -3.71 -7.88 28.81
C ASP A 143 -3.32 -9.35 28.67
N GLN A 144 -3.21 -9.82 27.43
CA GLN A 144 -2.82 -11.18 27.06
C GLN A 144 -1.38 -11.24 26.53
N THR A 145 -0.56 -10.24 26.85
CA THR A 145 0.84 -10.18 26.41
C THR A 145 1.63 -11.40 26.90
N GLU A 146 1.40 -11.88 28.12
CA GLU A 146 2.16 -13.02 28.65
C GLU A 146 1.52 -14.39 28.39
N SER A 147 0.25 -14.45 28.00
CA SER A 147 -0.48 -15.70 27.71
C SER A 147 -0.45 -16.09 26.23
N LEU A 148 -0.45 -15.10 25.33
CA LEU A 148 -0.36 -15.32 23.88
C LEU A 148 1.02 -14.97 23.37
N ALA A 149 1.67 -15.92 22.69
CA ALA A 149 2.84 -15.67 21.86
C ALA A 149 2.42 -15.16 20.47
N MET A 150 3.32 -14.44 19.80
CA MET A 150 3.08 -13.90 18.47
C MET A 150 4.29 -14.18 17.57
N LEU A 151 4.05 -14.88 16.47
CA LEU A 151 5.05 -15.21 15.46
C LEU A 151 4.73 -14.49 14.16
N SER A 152 5.75 -14.07 13.41
CA SER A 152 5.58 -13.52 12.06
C SER A 152 6.30 -14.41 11.06
N LEU A 153 5.58 -15.03 10.12
CA LEU A 153 6.12 -15.87 9.06
C LEU A 153 6.00 -15.12 7.73
N GLN A 154 7.10 -14.63 7.19
CA GLN A 154 7.12 -13.63 6.11
C GLN A 154 7.97 -14.12 4.94
N GLY A 155 7.57 -13.83 3.71
CA GLY A 155 8.32 -14.18 2.50
C GLY A 155 7.56 -15.10 1.55
N PRO A 156 8.06 -15.28 0.31
CA PRO A 156 7.38 -16.00 -0.76
C PRO A 156 7.02 -17.46 -0.42
N LEU A 157 7.78 -18.13 0.46
CA LEU A 157 7.51 -19.53 0.86
C LEU A 157 6.61 -19.67 2.09
N SER A 158 6.23 -18.57 2.74
CA SER A 158 5.42 -18.57 3.98
C SER A 158 4.11 -19.34 3.84
N ARG A 159 3.36 -19.10 2.74
CA ARG A 159 2.10 -19.83 2.46
C ARG A 159 2.31 -21.33 2.38
N ARG A 160 3.33 -21.78 1.65
CA ARG A 160 3.62 -23.21 1.48
C ARG A 160 3.96 -23.86 2.81
N ILE A 161 4.77 -23.19 3.62
CA ILE A 161 5.16 -23.68 4.96
C ILE A 161 3.92 -23.79 5.85
N LEU A 162 3.09 -22.75 5.89
CA LEU A 162 1.87 -22.74 6.69
C LEU A 162 0.90 -23.85 6.29
N GLU A 163 0.72 -24.08 4.99
CA GLU A 163 -0.13 -25.17 4.48
C GLU A 163 0.38 -26.56 4.90
N GLN A 164 1.70 -26.74 5.01
CA GLN A 164 2.29 -28.02 5.40
C GLN A 164 2.17 -28.34 6.90
N VAL A 165 1.98 -27.33 7.76
CA VAL A 165 1.80 -27.53 9.20
C VAL A 165 0.34 -27.48 9.64
N LYS A 166 -0.55 -26.94 8.79
CA LYS A 166 -1.97 -26.82 9.07
C LYS A 166 -2.68 -28.17 8.98
N GLU A 167 -3.36 -28.55 10.06
CA GLU A 167 -4.21 -29.75 10.13
C GLU A 167 -5.64 -29.46 9.65
N ASP A 168 -6.22 -28.34 10.08
CA ASP A 168 -7.60 -27.94 9.78
C ASP A 168 -7.76 -26.41 9.66
N GLY A 169 -8.86 -25.95 9.09
CA GLY A 169 -9.15 -24.54 8.78
C GLY A 169 -8.62 -24.10 7.43
N SER A 170 -8.92 -22.84 7.07
CA SER A 170 -8.51 -22.23 5.80
C SER A 170 -7.49 -21.12 6.05
N ILE A 171 -6.43 -21.07 5.24
CA ILE A 171 -5.47 -19.95 5.27
C ILE A 171 -6.20 -18.67 4.84
N PRO A 172 -5.98 -17.51 5.51
CA PRO A 172 -6.65 -16.26 5.22
C PRO A 172 -6.13 -15.61 3.92
N GLU A 173 -6.63 -16.08 2.78
CA GLU A 173 -6.33 -15.61 1.42
C GLU A 173 -7.62 -15.43 0.60
N PRO A 174 -7.61 -14.62 -0.49
CA PRO A 174 -6.48 -13.93 -1.12
C PRO A 174 -6.27 -12.48 -0.64
N PHE A 175 -7.07 -12.00 0.32
CA PHE A 175 -7.08 -10.59 0.72
C PHE A 175 -5.99 -10.28 1.74
N LYS A 176 -5.37 -9.10 1.65
CA LYS A 176 -4.46 -8.60 2.68
C LYS A 176 -5.29 -8.27 3.93
N ASN A 177 -4.73 -8.51 5.11
CA ASN A 177 -5.41 -8.36 6.40
C ASN A 177 -6.65 -9.25 6.58
N ALA A 178 -6.79 -10.31 5.78
CA ALA A 178 -7.71 -11.38 6.11
C ALA A 178 -7.22 -12.09 7.39
N ALA A 179 -8.13 -12.67 8.15
CA ALA A 179 -7.81 -13.44 9.34
C ALA A 179 -8.64 -14.73 9.37
N ALA A 180 -8.11 -15.77 9.98
CA ALA A 180 -8.76 -17.06 10.16
C ALA A 180 -8.24 -17.73 11.44
N ILE A 181 -8.99 -18.69 11.93
CA ILE A 181 -8.53 -19.63 12.95
C ILE A 181 -8.27 -20.96 12.26
N ILE A 182 -7.07 -21.51 12.45
CA ILE A 182 -6.66 -22.81 11.92
C ILE A 182 -6.22 -23.72 13.07
N ARG A 183 -6.02 -25.01 12.79
CA ARG A 183 -5.45 -25.96 13.76
C ARG A 183 -4.04 -26.38 13.35
N ILE A 184 -3.09 -26.30 14.27
CA ILE A 184 -1.71 -26.80 14.14
C ILE A 184 -1.38 -27.59 15.40
N SER A 185 -0.94 -28.84 15.25
CA SER A 185 -0.57 -29.70 16.38
C SER A 185 -1.69 -29.79 17.44
N GLY A 186 -2.94 -29.97 17.01
CA GLY A 186 -4.11 -30.05 17.89
C GLY A 186 -4.54 -28.72 18.55
N THR A 187 -3.82 -27.62 18.33
CA THR A 187 -4.07 -26.31 18.96
C THR A 187 -4.71 -25.33 17.99
N GLU A 188 -5.66 -24.52 18.45
CA GLU A 188 -6.18 -23.38 17.68
C GLU A 188 -5.13 -22.28 17.54
N VAL A 189 -4.91 -21.82 16.32
CA VAL A 189 -3.99 -20.74 15.99
C VAL A 189 -4.73 -19.69 15.22
N MET A 190 -4.74 -18.47 15.75
CA MET A 190 -5.26 -17.29 15.06
C MET A 190 -4.22 -16.81 14.06
N VAL A 191 -4.58 -16.75 12.79
CA VAL A 191 -3.67 -16.40 11.69
C VAL A 191 -4.21 -15.21 10.93
N SER A 192 -3.38 -14.22 10.68
CA SER A 192 -3.73 -13.08 9.83
C SER A 192 -2.71 -12.88 8.71
N ARG A 193 -3.18 -12.48 7.53
CA ARG A 193 -2.31 -12.10 6.40
C ARG A 193 -1.82 -10.65 6.56
N THR A 194 -0.99 -10.47 7.59
CA THR A 194 -0.35 -9.22 8.00
C THR A 194 1.16 -9.41 8.06
N GLY A 195 1.88 -8.30 8.22
CA GLY A 195 3.34 -8.34 8.25
C GLY A 195 4.00 -6.98 8.21
N TYR A 196 5.26 -6.97 8.63
CA TYR A 196 6.08 -5.76 8.80
C TYR A 196 7.36 -5.79 7.94
N THR A 197 7.31 -6.48 6.80
CA THR A 197 8.49 -6.73 5.95
C THR A 197 8.37 -6.15 4.55
N GLY A 198 7.15 -5.82 4.11
CA GLY A 198 6.86 -5.45 2.72
C GLY A 198 6.76 -6.62 1.74
N GLU A 199 6.93 -7.86 2.21
CA GLU A 199 6.74 -9.06 1.39
C GLU A 199 5.30 -9.15 0.85
N PRO A 200 5.09 -9.61 -0.40
CA PRO A 200 3.75 -9.83 -0.94
C PRO A 200 2.97 -10.91 -0.20
N MET A 201 3.69 -11.85 0.43
CA MET A 201 3.14 -12.97 1.18
C MET A 201 3.76 -13.07 2.56
N GLY A 202 2.92 -13.22 3.57
CA GLY A 202 3.31 -13.34 4.96
C GLY A 202 2.09 -13.45 5.86
N PHE A 203 2.31 -14.02 7.04
CA PHE A 203 1.29 -14.25 8.05
C PHE A 203 1.82 -13.89 9.43
N GLU A 204 0.93 -13.49 10.31
CA GLU A 204 1.17 -13.41 11.75
C GLU A 204 0.28 -14.43 12.47
N LEU A 205 0.88 -15.17 13.39
CA LEU A 205 0.27 -16.27 14.12
C LEU A 205 0.24 -15.91 15.59
N PHE A 206 -0.94 -15.99 16.21
CA PHE A 206 -1.12 -15.84 17.64
C PHE A 206 -1.40 -17.21 18.23
N VAL A 207 -0.56 -17.60 19.18
CA VAL A 207 -0.45 -18.96 19.69
C VAL A 207 -0.47 -18.92 21.21
N GLU A 208 -1.15 -19.86 21.86
CA GLU A 208 -1.03 -20.06 23.30
C GLU A 208 0.44 -20.25 23.69
N LYS A 209 0.89 -19.56 24.74
CA LYS A 209 2.31 -19.48 25.15
C LYS A 209 3.00 -20.84 25.21
N ASP A 210 2.35 -21.84 25.78
CA ASP A 210 2.93 -23.18 25.98
C ASP A 210 3.09 -23.97 24.68
N GLN A 211 2.34 -23.61 23.63
CA GLN A 211 2.38 -24.25 22.31
C GLN A 211 3.35 -23.54 21.36
N ALA A 212 3.78 -22.32 21.68
CA ALA A 212 4.64 -21.51 20.83
C ALA A 212 5.97 -22.21 20.45
N PRO A 213 6.71 -22.87 21.38
CA PRO A 213 7.93 -23.58 21.02
C PRO A 213 7.70 -24.72 20.03
N ILE A 214 6.61 -25.47 20.17
CA ILE A 214 6.28 -26.60 19.29
C ILE A 214 5.99 -26.08 17.88
N ILE A 215 5.13 -25.06 17.77
CA ILE A 215 4.78 -24.48 16.46
C ILE A 215 5.99 -23.80 15.81
N TRP A 216 6.82 -23.12 16.59
CA TRP A 216 8.09 -22.56 16.11
C TRP A 216 8.98 -23.64 15.48
N ASP A 217 9.24 -24.73 16.22
CA ASP A 217 10.08 -25.83 15.74
C ASP A 217 9.52 -26.46 14.46
N MET A 218 8.20 -26.70 14.41
CA MET A 218 7.52 -27.21 13.20
C MET A 218 7.70 -26.30 11.98
N LEU A 219 7.58 -24.97 12.14
CA LEU A 219 7.76 -24.02 11.05
C LEU A 219 9.21 -24.00 10.55
N ILE A 220 10.18 -24.08 11.47
CA ILE A 220 11.61 -24.19 11.14
C ILE A 220 11.90 -25.50 10.38
N GLU A 221 11.36 -26.63 10.84
CA GLU A 221 11.50 -27.94 10.18
C GLU A 221 10.93 -27.94 8.75
N LYS A 222 9.87 -27.18 8.48
CA LYS A 222 9.32 -26.99 7.13
C LYS A 222 10.08 -25.99 6.27
N GLY A 223 11.14 -25.38 6.80
CA GLY A 223 12.09 -24.57 6.03
C GLY A 223 12.06 -23.09 6.32
N ALA A 224 11.29 -22.62 7.31
CA ALA A 224 11.38 -21.23 7.75
C ALA A 224 12.77 -20.96 8.37
N LYS A 225 13.28 -19.74 8.19
CA LYS A 225 14.56 -19.29 8.73
C LYS A 225 14.33 -18.37 9.92
N PRO A 226 14.97 -18.58 11.07
CA PRO A 226 14.78 -17.70 12.21
C PRO A 226 15.44 -16.34 11.94
N ILE A 227 14.69 -15.25 12.17
CA ILE A 227 15.12 -13.88 11.85
C ILE A 227 15.11 -13.00 13.11
N GLY A 228 16.19 -12.24 13.32
CA GLY A 228 16.36 -11.33 14.44
C GLY A 228 15.86 -9.91 14.16
N LEU A 229 15.89 -9.08 15.22
CA LEU A 229 15.43 -7.69 15.18
C LEU A 229 16.22 -6.81 14.19
N GLY A 230 17.50 -7.09 13.97
CA GLY A 230 18.32 -6.31 13.04
C GLY A 230 17.84 -6.46 11.60
N ALA A 231 17.52 -7.68 11.18
CA ALA A 231 16.93 -7.92 9.87
C ALA A 231 15.50 -7.37 9.79
N ARG A 232 14.69 -7.49 10.86
CA ARG A 232 13.35 -6.86 10.94
C ARG A 232 13.41 -5.36 10.64
N ASP A 233 14.36 -4.62 11.24
CA ASP A 233 14.54 -3.18 11.00
C ASP A 233 14.98 -2.88 9.56
N THR A 234 15.87 -3.68 8.97
CA THR A 234 16.24 -3.49 7.55
C THR A 234 15.07 -3.77 6.59
N LEU A 235 14.24 -4.78 6.85
CA LEU A 235 13.11 -5.18 6.00
C LEU A 235 11.98 -4.13 6.04
N ARG A 236 11.62 -3.65 7.23
CA ARG A 236 10.59 -2.62 7.41
C ARG A 236 11.02 -1.29 6.79
N LEU A 237 12.29 -0.93 6.93
CA LEU A 237 12.84 0.31 6.40
C LEU A 237 12.83 0.28 4.87
N GLU A 238 13.22 -0.85 4.27
CA GLU A 238 13.14 -1.06 2.83
C GLU A 238 11.68 -0.97 2.33
N ALA A 239 10.72 -1.49 3.11
CA ALA A 239 9.29 -1.35 2.83
C ALA A 239 8.73 0.04 3.16
N SER A 240 9.54 0.97 3.66
CA SER A 240 9.15 2.31 4.11
C SER A 240 8.04 2.30 5.16
N LEU A 241 8.04 1.29 6.04
CA LEU A 241 7.10 1.17 7.15
C LEU A 241 7.61 1.97 8.38
N PRO A 242 6.72 2.73 9.06
CA PRO A 242 7.12 3.56 10.19
C PRO A 242 7.48 2.71 11.40
N LEU A 243 8.38 3.22 12.23
CA LEU A 243 8.65 2.71 13.57
C LEU A 243 8.34 3.81 14.59
N TYR A 244 7.58 3.48 15.63
CA TYR A 244 7.30 4.43 16.70
C TYR A 244 8.58 4.91 17.38
N GLY A 245 8.67 6.22 17.65
CA GLY A 245 9.88 6.88 18.16
C GLY A 245 10.84 7.33 17.05
N HIS A 246 10.55 7.01 15.79
CA HIS A 246 11.31 7.46 14.63
C HIS A 246 10.44 8.26 13.66
N GLU A 247 9.44 7.63 13.05
CA GLU A 247 8.54 8.27 12.10
C GLU A 247 7.20 8.71 12.73
N LEU A 248 6.96 8.29 13.97
CA LEU A 248 5.80 8.62 14.80
C LEU A 248 6.28 9.06 16.19
N GLY A 249 5.47 9.85 16.89
CA GLY A 249 5.80 10.39 18.21
C GLY A 249 6.37 11.79 18.10
N VAL A 250 7.56 12.00 18.67
CA VAL A 250 8.21 13.32 18.75
C VAL A 250 9.41 13.37 17.80
N ASP A 251 9.54 14.45 17.05
CA ASP A 251 10.63 14.68 16.12
C ASP A 251 11.94 15.09 16.81
N GLN A 252 12.99 15.26 16.00
CA GLN A 252 14.32 15.65 16.46
C GLN A 252 14.36 17.04 17.13
N GLU A 253 13.33 17.86 16.91
CA GLU A 253 13.18 19.22 17.45
C GLU A 253 12.28 19.26 18.69
N GLY A 254 11.84 18.09 19.19
CA GLY A 254 10.98 18.00 20.36
C GLY A 254 9.51 18.30 20.08
N LYS A 255 9.08 18.33 18.81
CA LYS A 255 7.70 18.58 18.41
C LYS A 255 7.00 17.29 18.04
N GLU A 256 5.72 17.21 18.35
CA GLU A 256 4.91 16.07 17.92
C GLU A 256 4.81 16.01 16.39
N ILE A 257 5.06 14.83 15.82
CA ILE A 257 4.93 14.58 14.39
C ILE A 257 3.44 14.47 14.05
N PRO A 258 2.90 15.30 13.13
CA PRO A 258 1.52 15.15 12.66
C PRO A 258 1.30 13.78 12.03
N VAL A 259 0.23 13.09 12.40
CA VAL A 259 -0.09 11.75 11.85
C VAL A 259 -0.09 11.74 10.32
N PHE A 260 -0.66 12.75 9.66
CA PHE A 260 -0.69 12.81 8.19
C PHE A 260 0.63 13.18 7.52
N ALA A 261 1.69 13.46 8.29
CA ALA A 261 3.06 13.45 7.76
C ALA A 261 3.45 12.04 7.26
N LEU A 262 2.76 10.99 7.72
CA LEU A 262 2.95 9.63 7.23
C LEU A 262 2.02 9.30 6.08
N PRO A 263 2.54 8.83 4.93
CA PRO A 263 1.71 8.33 3.85
C PRO A 263 0.71 7.24 4.28
N GLN A 264 1.09 6.37 5.23
CA GLN A 264 0.27 5.26 5.73
C GLN A 264 -0.98 5.72 6.48
N ALA A 265 -0.97 6.93 7.06
CA ALA A 265 -2.11 7.50 7.78
C ALA A 265 -3.38 7.59 6.91
N ARG A 266 -3.22 7.73 5.59
CA ARG A 266 -4.33 7.73 4.62
C ARG A 266 -5.19 6.45 4.67
N THR A 267 -4.60 5.36 5.13
CA THR A 267 -5.29 4.07 5.30
C THR A 267 -5.61 3.75 6.75
N ALA A 268 -4.91 4.38 7.71
CA ALA A 268 -5.03 4.17 9.15
C ALA A 268 -6.05 5.10 9.83
N VAL A 269 -6.45 6.18 9.17
CA VAL A 269 -7.45 7.14 9.68
C VAL A 269 -8.69 7.08 8.80
N SER A 270 -9.85 6.92 9.42
CA SER A 270 -11.14 6.94 8.72
C SER A 270 -11.96 8.15 9.18
N PHE A 271 -12.48 8.91 8.24
CA PHE A 271 -13.44 9.98 8.51
C PHE A 271 -14.88 9.61 8.12
N SER A 272 -15.12 8.33 7.82
CA SER A 272 -16.43 7.81 7.44
C SER A 272 -17.51 8.18 8.46
N GLN A 273 -18.72 8.48 7.99
CA GLN A 273 -19.87 8.71 8.87
C GLN A 273 -20.17 7.48 9.73
N VAL A 274 -19.99 6.28 9.14
CA VAL A 274 -20.11 4.97 9.79
C VAL A 274 -19.19 4.84 11.02
N LYS A 275 -18.04 5.53 11.00
CA LYS A 275 -17.11 5.53 12.14
C LYS A 275 -17.62 6.36 13.32
N GLY A 276 -18.31 7.46 13.02
CA GLY A 276 -18.72 8.44 14.03
C GLY A 276 -17.55 9.31 14.51
N ASP A 277 -17.78 9.97 15.64
CA ASP A 277 -16.76 10.80 16.30
C ASP A 277 -15.75 9.96 17.07
N PHE A 278 -14.53 10.46 17.21
CA PHE A 278 -13.43 9.78 17.89
C PHE A 278 -12.42 10.79 18.45
N PHE A 279 -11.64 10.38 19.44
CA PHE A 279 -10.65 11.26 20.07
C PHE A 279 -9.62 11.75 19.05
N GLY A 280 -9.25 13.04 19.10
CA GLY A 280 -8.31 13.64 18.16
C GLY A 280 -8.86 13.88 16.73
N ARG A 281 -10.13 13.53 16.45
CA ARG A 281 -10.73 13.64 15.10
C ARG A 281 -10.56 15.03 14.48
N GLN A 282 -10.84 16.11 15.23
CA GLN A 282 -10.80 17.47 14.70
C GLN A 282 -9.40 17.88 14.22
N ALA A 283 -8.34 17.54 14.97
CA ALA A 283 -6.97 17.84 14.58
C ALA A 283 -6.55 17.04 13.34
N LEU A 284 -6.94 15.76 13.28
CA LEU A 284 -6.69 14.90 12.14
C LEU A 284 -7.44 15.37 10.88
N GLU A 285 -8.67 15.88 11.00
CA GLU A 285 -9.42 16.47 9.89
C GLU A 285 -8.72 17.70 9.31
N LYS A 286 -8.14 18.56 10.16
CA LYS A 286 -7.36 19.73 9.73
C LYS A 286 -6.10 19.31 8.95
N GLN A 287 -5.34 18.36 9.50
CA GLN A 287 -4.18 17.82 8.81
C GLN A 287 -4.56 17.19 7.47
N TRP A 288 -5.63 16.40 7.45
CA TRP A 288 -6.11 15.77 6.24
C TRP A 288 -6.56 16.77 5.17
N TYR A 289 -7.24 17.84 5.57
CA TYR A 289 -7.59 18.95 4.68
C TYR A 289 -6.34 19.62 4.09
N ALA A 290 -5.35 19.93 4.93
CA ALA A 290 -4.08 20.49 4.48
C ALA A 290 -3.40 19.58 3.44
N LEU A 291 -3.30 18.28 3.74
CA LEU A 291 -2.69 17.29 2.85
C LEU A 291 -3.40 17.24 1.49
N ARG A 292 -4.74 17.31 1.45
CA ARG A 292 -5.49 17.32 0.18
C ARG A 292 -5.17 18.54 -0.69
N ARG A 293 -4.90 19.71 -0.10
CA ARG A 293 -4.52 20.92 -0.84
C ARG A 293 -3.09 20.82 -1.35
N ILE A 294 -2.17 20.38 -0.51
CA ILE A 294 -0.77 20.11 -0.87
C ILE A 294 -0.69 19.15 -2.07
N LEU A 295 -1.47 18.06 -2.05
CA LEU A 295 -1.51 17.09 -3.15
C LEU A 295 -2.09 17.64 -4.46
N ARG A 296 -2.70 18.83 -4.43
CA ARG A 296 -3.16 19.57 -5.63
C ARG A 296 -2.19 20.69 -6.02
N GLY A 297 -1.01 20.77 -5.40
CA GLY A 297 -0.02 21.81 -5.61
C GLY A 297 -0.29 23.12 -4.86
N ASP A 298 -1.25 23.12 -3.93
CA ASP A 298 -1.56 24.29 -3.12
C ASP A 298 -0.97 24.15 -1.71
N PHE A 299 0.10 24.90 -1.46
CA PHE A 299 0.87 24.87 -0.23
C PHE A 299 0.43 25.93 0.80
N SER A 300 -0.73 26.59 0.61
CA SER A 300 -1.24 27.59 1.57
C SER A 300 -1.44 27.04 2.99
N GLU A 301 -1.74 25.75 3.12
CA GLU A 301 -1.91 25.04 4.39
C GLU A 301 -0.65 24.30 4.86
N ALA A 302 0.52 24.57 4.28
CA ALA A 302 1.77 23.91 4.66
C ALA A 302 2.14 24.15 6.14
N HIS A 303 1.66 25.22 6.77
CA HIS A 303 1.89 25.44 8.20
C HIS A 303 1.24 24.37 9.12
N VAL A 304 0.19 23.68 8.66
CA VAL A 304 -0.46 22.57 9.38
C VAL A 304 0.30 21.26 9.21
N LEU A 305 0.87 21.05 8.02
CA LEU A 305 1.70 19.89 7.67
C LEU A 305 3.00 20.36 7.03
N PRO A 306 3.95 20.88 7.83
CA PRO A 306 5.16 21.54 7.30
C PRO A 306 6.12 20.56 6.64
N ARG A 307 6.08 19.30 7.07
CA ARG A 307 6.98 18.24 6.63
C ARG A 307 6.23 16.92 6.44
N GLN A 308 6.83 16.01 5.68
CA GLN A 308 6.36 14.65 5.44
C GLN A 308 7.49 13.65 5.63
N ILE A 309 7.13 12.43 6.04
CA ILE A 309 8.04 11.28 5.98
C ILE A 309 8.17 10.82 4.53
N ARG A 310 9.40 10.83 4.02
CA ARG A 310 9.75 10.49 2.64
C ARG A 310 10.88 9.47 2.58
N PRO A 311 10.80 8.47 1.67
CA PRO A 311 11.93 7.61 1.37
C PRO A 311 13.08 8.39 0.73
N LEU A 312 14.29 8.13 1.22
CA LEU A 312 15.51 8.80 0.80
C LEU A 312 16.58 7.77 0.45
N ALA A 313 17.06 7.78 -0.80
CA ALA A 313 18.14 6.92 -1.27
C ALA A 313 19.46 7.68 -1.24
N VAL A 314 20.45 7.22 -0.47
CA VAL A 314 21.75 7.89 -0.42
C VAL A 314 22.57 7.44 -1.63
N ILE A 315 22.99 8.38 -2.47
CA ILE A 315 23.77 8.09 -3.68
C ILE A 315 25.26 8.04 -3.36
N GLY A 316 25.72 8.91 -2.46
CA GLY A 316 27.12 8.98 -2.05
C GLY A 316 27.53 7.88 -1.06
N LYS A 317 28.81 7.92 -0.65
CA LYS A 317 29.37 6.97 0.31
C LYS A 317 28.94 7.33 1.73
N GLY A 318 28.22 6.42 2.40
CA GLY A 318 27.91 6.58 3.82
C GLY A 318 26.57 5.95 4.18
N VAL A 319 26.24 6.02 5.47
CA VAL A 319 24.96 5.56 6.00
C VAL A 319 24.37 6.70 6.81
N ALA A 320 23.22 7.20 6.36
CA ALA A 320 22.46 8.16 7.12
C ALA A 320 21.90 7.49 8.38
N ARG A 321 21.91 8.21 9.51
CA ARG A 321 21.36 7.75 10.80
C ARG A 321 20.34 8.77 11.28
N GLN A 322 19.49 8.35 12.21
CA GLN A 322 18.52 9.24 12.86
C GLN A 322 19.20 10.52 13.34
N GLY A 323 18.53 11.66 13.09
CA GLY A 323 19.02 12.99 13.46
C GLY A 323 19.98 13.62 12.45
N ALA A 324 20.44 12.88 11.42
CA ALA A 324 21.22 13.47 10.33
C ALA A 324 20.39 14.54 9.60
N LYS A 325 20.96 15.73 9.43
CA LYS A 325 20.29 16.86 8.77
C LYS A 325 20.24 16.65 7.26
N VAL A 326 19.13 17.08 6.67
CA VAL A 326 18.88 17.06 5.22
C VAL A 326 18.84 18.50 4.71
N PHE A 327 19.52 18.75 3.59
CA PHE A 327 19.64 20.05 2.97
C PHE A 327 19.21 20.02 1.50
N LYS A 328 18.61 21.12 1.05
CA LYS A 328 18.30 21.39 -0.36
C LYS A 328 18.87 22.76 -0.70
N ASP A 329 19.78 22.81 -1.66
CA ASP A 329 20.42 24.06 -2.12
C ASP A 329 21.00 24.90 -0.96
N GLY A 330 21.62 24.23 0.01
CA GLY A 330 22.18 24.83 1.23
C GLY A 330 21.16 25.18 2.34
N LYS A 331 19.85 25.12 2.07
CA LYS A 331 18.79 25.30 3.08
C LYS A 331 18.56 23.99 3.83
N HIS A 332 18.49 24.05 5.16
CA HIS A 332 18.07 22.92 5.98
C HIS A 332 16.56 22.65 5.78
N VAL A 333 16.21 21.43 5.38
CA VAL A 333 14.84 21.02 5.03
C VAL A 333 14.29 19.88 5.89
N GLY A 334 15.05 19.36 6.86
CA GLY A 334 14.55 18.34 7.78
C GLY A 334 15.61 17.35 8.24
N TYR A 335 15.15 16.22 8.77
CA TYR A 335 16.01 15.23 9.43
C TYR A 335 15.72 13.82 8.94
N VAL A 336 16.76 12.99 8.89
CA VAL A 336 16.63 11.54 8.76
C VAL A 336 16.01 10.98 10.04
N THR A 337 14.98 10.16 9.92
CA THR A 337 14.28 9.51 11.04
C THR A 337 14.78 8.08 11.26
N SER A 338 15.00 7.36 10.16
CA SER A 338 15.57 6.00 10.14
C SER A 338 16.54 5.86 8.98
N GLY A 339 17.65 5.15 9.15
CA GLY A 339 18.60 4.95 8.07
C GLY A 339 19.61 3.85 8.34
N THR A 340 19.87 3.00 7.34
CA THR A 340 20.82 1.89 7.43
C THR A 340 21.25 1.37 6.05
N MET A 341 22.13 0.37 6.03
CA MET A 341 22.43 -0.41 4.82
C MET A 341 21.43 -1.55 4.69
N VAL A 342 20.72 -1.60 3.57
CA VAL A 342 19.76 -2.65 3.26
C VAL A 342 20.33 -3.57 2.18
N PRO A 343 20.39 -4.89 2.41
CA PRO A 343 20.83 -5.84 1.41
C PRO A 343 19.74 -6.12 0.38
N ALA A 344 20.12 -6.33 -0.87
CA ALA A 344 19.21 -6.66 -1.95
C ALA A 344 19.81 -7.72 -2.86
N TRP A 345 18.98 -8.66 -3.32
CA TRP A 345 19.36 -9.58 -4.38
C TRP A 345 19.50 -8.84 -5.72
N SER A 346 20.47 -9.23 -6.52
CA SER A 346 20.54 -8.83 -7.92
C SER A 346 19.55 -9.65 -8.74
N PHE A 347 18.87 -8.99 -9.66
CA PHE A 347 17.95 -9.60 -10.61
C PHE A 347 18.59 -9.66 -11.99
N LYS A 348 18.33 -10.74 -12.74
CA LYS A 348 18.70 -10.89 -14.16
C LYS A 348 17.44 -10.87 -15.00
N GLY A 349 17.48 -10.22 -16.17
CA GLY A 349 16.31 -10.04 -17.04
C GLY A 349 15.51 -8.81 -16.67
N GLU A 350 14.41 -8.56 -17.39
CA GLU A 350 13.60 -7.36 -17.27
C GLU A 350 12.13 -7.69 -16.98
N GLY A 351 11.44 -6.76 -16.30
CA GLY A 351 10.01 -6.88 -16.01
C GLY A 351 9.64 -8.18 -15.27
N LEU A 352 8.55 -8.81 -15.72
CA LEU A 352 8.02 -10.05 -15.13
C LEU A 352 8.93 -11.27 -15.34
N ALA A 353 9.82 -11.24 -16.34
CA ALA A 353 10.76 -12.33 -16.62
C ALA A 353 12.04 -12.26 -15.78
N SER A 354 12.16 -11.27 -14.89
CA SER A 354 13.36 -11.12 -14.09
C SER A 354 13.44 -12.14 -12.95
N GLU A 355 14.61 -12.77 -12.84
CA GLU A 355 14.91 -13.83 -11.88
C GLU A 355 15.92 -13.36 -10.84
N ILE A 356 15.74 -13.80 -9.59
CA ILE A 356 16.70 -13.59 -8.50
C ILE A 356 17.99 -14.37 -8.80
N THR A 357 19.14 -13.71 -8.69
CA THR A 357 20.46 -14.35 -8.79
C THR A 357 21.05 -14.63 -7.42
N ASP A 358 22.14 -15.40 -7.34
CA ASP A 358 22.89 -15.62 -6.10
C ASP A 358 23.79 -14.45 -5.69
N ARG A 359 23.80 -13.35 -6.46
CA ARG A 359 24.55 -12.14 -6.13
C ARG A 359 23.67 -11.18 -5.34
N HIS A 360 24.25 -10.55 -4.33
CA HIS A 360 23.60 -9.50 -3.56
C HIS A 360 24.51 -8.27 -3.45
N PHE A 361 23.91 -7.15 -3.09
CA PHE A 361 24.59 -5.89 -2.85
C PHE A 361 23.91 -5.14 -1.70
N LEU A 362 24.59 -4.12 -1.17
CA LEU A 362 24.07 -3.28 -0.10
C LEU A 362 23.70 -1.90 -0.63
N ARG A 363 22.59 -1.36 -0.14
CA ARG A 363 22.06 -0.05 -0.53
C ARG A 363 21.87 0.82 0.71
N PRO A 364 22.48 2.02 0.78
CA PRO A 364 22.20 2.96 1.86
C PRO A 364 20.85 3.63 1.62
N VAL A 365 19.87 3.31 2.47
CA VAL A 365 18.51 3.85 2.39
C VAL A 365 18.10 4.46 3.72
N ALA A 366 17.18 5.42 3.65
CA ALA A 366 16.65 6.12 4.80
C ALA A 366 15.17 6.49 4.61
N LEU A 367 14.52 6.81 5.72
CA LEU A 367 13.32 7.63 5.79
C LEU A 367 13.72 8.99 6.39
N ALA A 368 13.13 10.06 5.90
CA ALA A 368 13.41 11.41 6.39
C ALA A 368 12.12 12.21 6.55
N TYR A 369 12.04 12.98 7.64
CA TYR A 369 11.00 13.96 7.90
C TYR A 369 11.44 15.31 7.33
N VAL A 370 10.97 15.64 6.14
CA VAL A 370 11.47 16.76 5.32
C VAL A 370 10.34 17.66 4.84
N ASP A 371 10.67 18.90 4.49
CA ASP A 371 9.74 19.93 4.00
C ASP A 371 8.77 19.35 2.95
N ILE A 372 7.47 19.66 3.13
CA ILE A 372 6.35 19.06 2.40
C ILE A 372 6.33 19.39 0.90
N ASP A 373 7.06 20.42 0.48
CA ASP A 373 7.13 20.92 -0.89
C ASP A 373 8.20 20.23 -1.75
N LEU A 374 9.05 19.38 -1.17
CA LEU A 374 10.04 18.60 -1.91
C LEU A 374 9.38 17.56 -2.84
N GLN A 375 9.74 17.59 -4.12
CA GLN A 375 9.20 16.68 -5.13
C GLN A 375 9.91 15.33 -5.19
N GLU A 376 9.27 14.36 -5.85
CA GLU A 376 9.90 13.08 -6.19
C GLU A 376 11.09 13.28 -7.12
N GLN A 377 12.13 12.48 -6.95
CA GLN A 377 13.40 12.55 -7.69
C GLN A 377 14.20 13.84 -7.48
N GLU A 378 13.85 14.67 -6.51
CA GLU A 378 14.71 15.79 -6.14
C GLU A 378 15.98 15.32 -5.43
N ARG A 379 17.10 15.92 -5.85
CA ARG A 379 18.41 15.76 -5.19
C ARG A 379 18.47 16.64 -3.95
N VAL A 380 18.95 16.05 -2.86
CA VAL A 380 19.19 16.67 -1.55
C VAL A 380 20.56 16.22 -1.03
N GLU A 381 21.07 16.89 -0.01
CA GLU A 381 22.30 16.52 0.68
C GLU A 381 22.00 16.08 2.12
N VAL A 382 22.62 15.00 2.57
CA VAL A 382 22.52 14.52 3.95
C VAL A 382 23.86 14.67 4.63
N GLU A 383 23.85 15.24 5.84
CA GLU A 383 25.05 15.36 6.65
C GLU A 383 25.42 14.01 7.29
N ILE A 384 26.45 13.35 6.75
CA ILE A 384 26.96 12.07 7.25
C ILE A 384 28.37 12.27 7.78
N ARG A 385 28.54 12.14 9.11
CA ARG A 385 29.84 12.31 9.80
C ARG A 385 30.55 13.64 9.42
N GLY A 386 29.79 14.73 9.38
CA GLY A 386 30.28 16.07 9.03
C GLY A 386 30.57 16.30 7.54
N LYS A 387 30.17 15.37 6.65
CA LYS A 387 30.27 15.53 5.20
C LYS A 387 28.88 15.54 4.57
N MET A 388 28.65 16.51 3.68
CA MET A 388 27.45 16.51 2.85
C MET A 388 27.55 15.38 1.81
N THR A 389 26.56 14.50 1.84
CA THR A 389 26.49 13.32 0.97
C THR A 389 25.21 13.41 0.16
N GLU A 390 25.34 13.32 -1.15
CA GLU A 390 24.20 13.37 -2.06
C GLU A 390 23.21 12.22 -1.82
N ALA A 391 21.93 12.56 -1.84
CA ALA A 391 20.81 11.64 -1.75
C ALA A 391 19.64 12.09 -2.65
N LEU A 392 18.71 11.17 -2.90
CA LEU A 392 17.56 11.37 -3.77
C LEU A 392 16.28 11.09 -3.00
N ILE A 393 15.31 12.01 -3.06
CA ILE A 393 13.94 11.73 -2.60
C ILE A 393 13.33 10.74 -3.58
N VAL A 394 13.04 9.52 -3.12
CA VAL A 394 12.47 8.47 -3.96
C VAL A 394 11.05 8.15 -3.51
N THR A 395 10.23 7.70 -4.44
CA THR A 395 8.84 7.34 -4.12
C THR A 395 8.78 6.06 -3.29
N PHE A 396 9.65 5.09 -3.60
CA PHE A 396 9.69 3.78 -2.96
C PHE A 396 11.12 3.21 -2.96
N HIS A 397 11.49 2.50 -1.89
CA HIS A 397 12.68 1.63 -1.86
C HIS A 397 12.37 0.19 -2.30
N LEU A 398 11.10 -0.20 -2.20
CA LEU A 398 10.58 -1.55 -2.45
C LEU A 398 9.15 -1.48 -3.03
N ARG A 399 8.84 -2.40 -3.95
CA ARG A 399 7.49 -2.63 -4.47
C ARG A 399 7.15 -4.11 -4.38
N SER A 400 5.90 -4.45 -4.14
CA SER A 400 5.44 -5.83 -3.88
C SER A 400 4.22 -6.24 -4.72
N GLU A 401 3.86 -5.43 -5.71
CA GLU A 401 2.71 -5.64 -6.58
C GLU A 401 2.92 -6.73 -7.64
N ALA A 402 4.16 -7.23 -7.80
CA ALA A 402 4.50 -8.32 -8.70
C ALA A 402 4.90 -9.58 -7.91
N PRO A 403 3.96 -10.27 -7.25
CA PRO A 403 4.25 -11.49 -6.50
C PRO A 403 4.87 -12.57 -7.40
N PRO A 404 5.65 -13.51 -6.84
CA PRO A 404 5.75 -13.81 -5.40
C PRO A 404 6.81 -13.01 -4.64
N TYR A 405 7.67 -12.25 -5.31
CA TYR A 405 8.82 -11.58 -4.68
C TYR A 405 8.60 -10.07 -4.51
N ALA A 406 9.06 -9.52 -3.39
CA ALA A 406 9.27 -8.08 -3.28
C ALA A 406 10.46 -7.65 -4.15
N ARG A 407 10.34 -6.48 -4.79
CA ARG A 407 11.31 -5.97 -5.76
C ARG A 407 11.91 -4.65 -5.28
N PRO A 408 13.24 -4.58 -5.06
CA PRO A 408 13.91 -3.34 -4.71
C PRO A 408 13.81 -2.36 -5.88
N ILE A 409 13.44 -1.11 -5.59
CA ILE A 409 13.49 -0.03 -6.57
C ILE A 409 14.83 0.67 -6.40
N LEU A 410 15.63 0.65 -7.46
CA LEU A 410 16.91 1.33 -7.49
C LEU A 410 16.70 2.77 -7.97
N PRO A 411 17.36 3.76 -7.35
CA PRO A 411 17.31 5.13 -7.84
C PRO A 411 17.88 5.16 -9.26
N VAL A 412 17.06 5.59 -10.21
CA VAL A 412 17.52 5.83 -11.58
C VAL A 412 18.24 7.17 -11.57
N ILE A 413 19.56 7.14 -11.72
CA ILE A 413 20.35 8.35 -11.95
C ILE A 413 20.39 8.56 -13.46
N GLU A 414 19.27 8.97 -14.04
CA GLU A 414 19.27 9.46 -15.41
C GLU A 414 19.86 10.88 -15.42
N GLU A 415 20.89 11.09 -16.23
CA GLU A 415 21.20 12.45 -16.67
C GLU A 415 19.97 12.97 -17.41
N PRO A 416 19.48 14.18 -17.13
CA PRO A 416 18.34 14.73 -17.84
C PRO A 416 18.66 14.66 -19.32
N SER A 417 17.98 13.76 -20.03
CA SER A 417 18.03 13.76 -21.48
C SER A 417 17.56 15.14 -21.90
N PRO A 418 18.33 15.88 -22.72
CA PRO A 418 17.90 17.20 -23.16
C PRO A 418 16.51 17.03 -23.74
N VAL A 419 15.54 17.79 -23.20
CA VAL A 419 14.19 17.85 -23.76
C VAL A 419 14.37 18.32 -25.18
N SER A 420 14.41 17.37 -26.13
CA SER A 420 14.59 17.70 -27.52
C SER A 420 13.35 18.50 -27.91
N GLN A 421 13.55 19.69 -28.46
CA GLN A 421 12.47 20.42 -29.12
C GLN A 421 11.71 19.44 -30.03
N PRO A 422 10.37 19.52 -30.07
CA PRO A 422 9.58 18.61 -30.89
C PRO A 422 10.18 18.59 -32.29
N SER A 423 10.66 17.42 -32.72
CA SER A 423 11.38 17.33 -33.99
C SER A 423 10.50 17.88 -35.12
N ALA A 424 11.08 18.42 -36.19
CA ALA A 424 10.34 18.91 -37.35
C ALA A 424 9.33 17.88 -37.92
N LYS A 425 9.50 16.58 -37.60
CA LYS A 425 8.53 15.52 -37.91
C LYS A 425 7.25 15.61 -37.07
N VAL A 426 7.33 15.96 -35.79
CA VAL A 426 6.18 16.14 -34.88
C VAL A 426 5.38 17.38 -35.26
N GLU A 427 6.04 18.51 -35.51
CA GLU A 427 5.37 19.73 -36.00
C GLU A 427 4.66 19.48 -37.33
N ARG A 428 5.32 18.77 -38.26
CA ARG A 428 4.71 18.39 -39.55
C ARG A 428 3.54 17.41 -39.39
N LEU A 429 3.57 16.55 -38.38
CA LEU A 429 2.46 15.63 -38.09
C LEU A 429 1.26 16.40 -37.51
N LEU A 430 1.51 17.36 -36.62
CA LEU A 430 0.50 18.26 -36.06
C LEU A 430 -0.14 19.11 -37.17
N GLU A 431 0.65 19.70 -38.06
CA GLU A 431 0.14 20.46 -39.21
C GLU A 431 -0.70 19.58 -40.15
N LYS A 432 -0.26 18.35 -40.42
CA LYS A 432 -1.01 17.39 -41.24
C LYS A 432 -2.32 16.98 -40.56
N ALA A 433 -2.31 16.78 -39.25
CA ALA A 433 -3.52 16.47 -38.49
C ALA A 433 -4.52 17.63 -38.54
N VAL A 434 -4.07 18.87 -38.32
CA VAL A 434 -4.90 20.07 -38.42
C VAL A 434 -5.47 20.26 -39.83
N LYS A 435 -4.65 20.10 -40.88
CA LYS A 435 -5.10 20.19 -42.28
C LYS A 435 -6.12 19.10 -42.61
N ASN A 436 -5.89 17.87 -42.18
CA ASN A 436 -6.84 16.76 -42.36
C ASN A 436 -8.16 17.04 -41.63
N THR A 437 -8.13 17.58 -40.41
CA THR A 437 -9.32 17.99 -39.66
C THR A 437 -10.11 19.08 -40.38
N VAL A 438 -9.45 20.11 -40.91
CA VAL A 438 -10.12 21.20 -41.66
C VAL A 438 -10.72 20.69 -42.97
N TRP A 439 -9.98 19.88 -43.72
CA TRP A 439 -10.45 19.26 -44.96
C TRP A 439 -11.68 18.37 -44.72
N ARG A 440 -11.64 17.49 -43.70
CA ARG A 440 -12.79 16.65 -43.30
C ARG A 440 -14.03 17.47 -42.92
N GLN A 441 -13.85 18.65 -42.32
CA GLN A 441 -14.97 19.50 -41.90
C GLN A 441 -15.62 20.28 -43.03
N ARG A 442 -14.83 20.71 -44.02
CA ARG A 442 -15.26 21.73 -45.00
C ARG A 442 -15.41 21.21 -46.42
N GLU A 443 -14.66 20.17 -46.76
CA GLU A 443 -14.50 19.72 -48.15
C GLU A 443 -14.96 18.27 -48.34
N CYS A 444 -15.38 17.58 -47.28
CA CYS A 444 -15.84 16.19 -47.33
C CYS A 444 -17.27 16.06 -46.73
N ILE A 445 -18.10 15.18 -47.32
CA ILE A 445 -19.41 14.81 -46.75
C ILE A 445 -19.19 13.55 -45.91
N ASN A 446 -19.36 13.67 -44.59
CA ASN A 446 -19.07 12.60 -43.64
C ASN A 446 -20.34 11.77 -43.37
N LEU A 447 -20.34 10.50 -43.78
CA LEU A 447 -21.50 9.61 -43.70
C LEU A 447 -21.53 8.79 -42.39
N ILE A 448 -20.51 8.90 -41.53
CA ILE A 448 -20.38 8.14 -40.27
C ILE A 448 -20.07 9.13 -39.12
N PRO A 449 -21.01 9.37 -38.17
CA PRO A 449 -20.87 10.44 -37.16
C PRO A 449 -19.90 10.17 -36.00
N SER A 450 -19.32 8.98 -35.87
CA SER A 450 -18.43 8.61 -34.75
C SER A 450 -16.96 9.04 -34.93
N GLU A 451 -16.59 9.64 -36.07
CA GLU A 451 -15.21 10.13 -36.28
C GLU A 451 -15.11 11.65 -36.05
N MET A 452 -14.69 12.01 -34.83
CA MET A 452 -14.04 13.22 -34.27
C MET A 452 -14.13 14.64 -34.90
N THR A 453 -14.78 14.93 -36.04
CA THR A 453 -15.26 16.31 -36.28
C THR A 453 -16.37 16.40 -37.35
N PRO A 454 -17.65 16.57 -36.95
CA PRO A 454 -18.76 16.65 -37.90
C PRO A 454 -18.75 17.97 -38.69
N SER A 455 -19.16 17.92 -39.95
CA SER A 455 -19.30 19.12 -40.80
C SER A 455 -20.44 20.04 -40.28
N PRO A 456 -20.46 21.33 -40.65
CA PRO A 456 -21.50 22.26 -40.20
C PRO A 456 -22.93 21.80 -40.53
N MET A 457 -23.13 21.16 -41.70
CA MET A 457 -24.43 20.62 -42.11
C MET A 457 -24.85 19.41 -41.26
N VAL A 458 -23.90 18.53 -40.92
CA VAL A 458 -24.15 17.41 -40.00
C VAL A 458 -24.50 17.95 -38.62
N ARG A 459 -23.83 19.00 -38.11
CA ARG A 459 -24.19 19.63 -36.83
C ARG A 459 -25.61 20.22 -36.84
N LEU A 460 -26.00 20.88 -37.93
CA LEU A 460 -27.35 21.43 -38.11
C LEU A 460 -28.43 20.34 -38.15
N LEU A 461 -28.15 19.20 -38.80
CA LEU A 461 -29.05 18.06 -38.88
C LEU A 461 -29.13 17.27 -37.56
N THR A 462 -28.02 17.17 -36.80
CA THR A 462 -27.98 16.46 -35.51
C THR A 462 -28.75 17.20 -34.41
N VAL A 463 -29.01 18.50 -34.58
CA VAL A 463 -29.81 19.34 -33.67
C VAL A 463 -31.32 19.19 -33.91
N MET A 464 -31.76 18.55 -35.00
CA MET A 464 -33.16 18.55 -35.48
C MET A 464 -33.79 17.14 -35.63
N ASP A 465 -33.59 16.23 -34.65
CA ASP A 465 -34.32 14.93 -34.46
C ASP A 465 -33.62 13.64 -35.00
N PRO A 466 -33.92 12.39 -34.53
CA PRO A 466 -33.41 11.77 -33.29
C PRO A 466 -33.19 10.22 -33.41
N ALA A 467 -32.44 9.65 -34.36
CA ALA A 467 -32.35 8.17 -34.42
C ALA A 467 -31.07 7.61 -35.04
N PHE A 468 -30.05 7.41 -34.20
CA PHE A 468 -28.98 6.44 -34.49
C PHE A 468 -29.54 5.02 -34.40
N ARG A 469 -29.83 4.39 -35.54
CA ARG A 469 -29.99 2.94 -35.64
C ARG A 469 -28.95 2.37 -36.60
N TYR A 470 -27.79 1.98 -36.06
CA TYR A 470 -27.07 0.84 -36.61
C TYR A 470 -27.86 -0.40 -36.20
N ALA A 471 -28.22 -1.23 -37.17
CA ALA A 471 -28.97 -2.45 -36.95
C ALA A 471 -28.07 -3.53 -36.31
N GLU A 472 -27.79 -3.42 -35.02
CA GLU A 472 -26.93 -4.38 -34.29
C GLU A 472 -27.67 -5.62 -33.78
N HIS A 473 -28.95 -5.84 -34.13
CA HIS A 473 -29.74 -6.94 -33.57
C HIS A 473 -30.52 -7.77 -34.61
N ARG A 474 -29.95 -8.02 -35.78
CA ARG A 474 -30.49 -9.07 -36.67
C ARG A 474 -29.91 -10.42 -36.30
N LYS A 475 -30.65 -11.18 -35.49
CA LYS A 475 -30.34 -12.57 -35.16
C LYS A 475 -30.54 -13.45 -36.40
N LEU A 476 -29.50 -14.16 -36.82
CA LEU A 476 -29.56 -15.17 -37.87
C LEU A 476 -29.17 -16.52 -37.28
N LYS A 477 -29.93 -17.57 -37.62
CA LYS A 477 -29.59 -18.94 -37.24
C LYS A 477 -28.37 -19.39 -38.05
N ALA A 478 -27.26 -19.69 -37.37
CA ALA A 478 -26.13 -20.39 -37.96
C ALA A 478 -26.27 -21.91 -37.74
N PHE A 479 -25.31 -22.70 -38.24
CA PHE A 479 -25.31 -24.17 -38.09
C PHE A 479 -25.48 -24.56 -36.60
N ASN A 480 -26.36 -25.53 -36.34
CA ASN A 480 -26.89 -25.92 -35.01
C ASN A 480 -27.86 -24.92 -34.34
N GLU A 481 -28.49 -24.04 -35.12
CA GLU A 481 -29.59 -23.15 -34.69
C GLU A 481 -29.27 -22.15 -33.57
N MET A 482 -27.99 -21.91 -33.25
CA MET A 482 -27.63 -20.82 -32.35
C MET A 482 -27.79 -19.47 -33.04
N GLU A 483 -28.40 -18.51 -32.33
CA GLU A 483 -28.48 -17.12 -32.75
C GLU A 483 -27.11 -16.45 -32.54
N VAL A 484 -26.47 -16.04 -33.63
CA VAL A 484 -25.20 -15.29 -33.60
C VAL A 484 -25.36 -13.91 -34.21
N PHE A 485 -24.61 -12.95 -33.69
CA PHE A 485 -24.53 -11.59 -34.23
C PHE A 485 -23.58 -11.58 -35.43
N TYR A 486 -24.06 -11.10 -36.58
CA TYR A 486 -23.29 -11.07 -37.82
C TYR A 486 -22.59 -9.72 -37.98
N TYR A 487 -21.27 -9.73 -38.18
CA TYR A 487 -20.47 -8.56 -38.54
C TYR A 487 -19.91 -8.75 -39.96
N GLN A 488 -20.16 -7.80 -40.87
CA GLN A 488 -19.47 -7.76 -42.18
C GLN A 488 -18.15 -6.98 -42.07
N GLY A 489 -17.12 -7.45 -42.79
CA GLY A 489 -15.83 -6.73 -42.90
C GLY A 489 -14.76 -7.16 -41.89
N THR A 490 -14.95 -8.28 -41.18
CA THR A 490 -14.02 -8.78 -40.15
C THR A 490 -12.61 -9.08 -40.67
N ASN A 491 -12.44 -9.39 -41.96
CA ASN A 491 -11.12 -9.59 -42.57
C ASN A 491 -10.28 -8.31 -42.60
N PHE A 492 -10.88 -7.17 -42.97
CA PHE A 492 -10.17 -5.90 -43.00
C PHE A 492 -9.82 -5.44 -41.57
N ILE A 493 -10.73 -5.66 -40.62
CA ILE A 493 -10.51 -5.33 -39.20
C ILE A 493 -9.38 -6.19 -38.62
N ALA A 494 -9.37 -7.50 -38.88
CA ALA A 494 -8.29 -8.39 -38.46
C ALA A 494 -6.94 -8.01 -39.10
N GLU A 495 -6.95 -7.60 -40.37
CA GLU A 495 -5.74 -7.16 -41.08
C GLU A 495 -5.17 -5.87 -40.48
N VAL A 496 -6.02 -4.89 -40.17
CA VAL A 496 -5.62 -3.65 -39.50
C VAL A 496 -5.15 -3.92 -38.06
N GLU A 497 -5.81 -4.80 -37.32
CA GLU A 497 -5.42 -5.15 -35.95
C GLU A 497 -4.04 -5.84 -35.92
N GLN A 498 -3.75 -6.70 -36.88
CA GLN A 498 -2.43 -7.33 -37.03
C GLN A 498 -1.34 -6.33 -37.40
N LEU A 499 -1.64 -5.36 -38.28
CA LEU A 499 -0.71 -4.29 -38.63
C LEU A 499 -0.42 -3.39 -37.42
N VAL A 500 -1.44 -3.04 -36.63
CA VAL A 500 -1.28 -2.25 -35.40
C VAL A 500 -0.48 -2.99 -34.35
N LYS A 501 -0.72 -4.29 -34.14
CA LYS A 501 0.09 -5.12 -33.23
C LYS A 501 1.56 -5.13 -33.64
N LYS A 502 1.85 -5.24 -34.93
CA LYS A 502 3.23 -5.21 -35.47
C LYS A 502 3.92 -3.87 -35.26
N GLU A 503 3.26 -2.77 -35.58
CA GLU A 503 3.81 -1.43 -35.41
C GLU A 503 3.98 -1.06 -33.93
N MET A 504 3.04 -1.48 -33.07
CA MET A 504 3.16 -1.28 -31.62
C MET A 504 4.28 -2.11 -31.01
N ALA A 505 4.47 -3.36 -31.46
CA ALA A 505 5.59 -4.20 -31.04
C ALA A 505 6.93 -3.55 -31.38
N LEU A 506 7.06 -3.00 -32.59
CA LEU A 506 8.22 -2.25 -33.05
C LEU A 506 8.45 -0.96 -32.26
N TYR A 507 7.39 -0.18 -32.02
CA TYR A 507 7.47 1.09 -31.28
C TYR A 507 7.83 0.88 -29.80
N LEU A 508 7.28 -0.15 -29.17
CA LEU A 508 7.50 -0.47 -27.76
C LEU A 508 8.75 -1.34 -27.53
N GLY A 509 9.39 -1.82 -28.61
CA GLY A 509 10.59 -2.66 -28.53
C GLY A 509 10.34 -4.06 -27.98
N CYS A 510 9.13 -4.61 -28.12
CA CYS A 510 8.75 -5.93 -27.63
C CYS A 510 8.44 -6.90 -28.77
N THR A 511 8.51 -8.21 -28.52
CA THR A 511 8.28 -9.24 -29.54
C THR A 511 6.80 -9.52 -29.81
N GLU A 512 5.90 -9.27 -28.86
CA GLU A 512 4.45 -9.42 -29.03
C GLU A 512 3.68 -8.30 -28.34
N VAL A 513 2.52 -7.96 -28.93
CA VAL A 513 1.54 -7.02 -28.38
C VAL A 513 0.14 -7.62 -28.56
N GLU A 514 -0.61 -7.73 -27.45
CA GLU A 514 -2.03 -8.10 -27.47
C GLU A 514 -2.87 -6.82 -27.58
N ALA A 515 -3.65 -6.69 -28.65
CA ALA A 515 -4.62 -5.62 -28.82
C ALA A 515 -5.99 -6.15 -28.42
N ARG A 516 -6.69 -5.40 -27.55
CA ARG A 516 -8.07 -5.70 -27.16
C ARG A 516 -8.97 -4.58 -27.63
N PRO A 517 -9.88 -4.82 -28.60
CA PRO A 517 -10.90 -3.85 -28.93
C PRO A 517 -11.88 -3.75 -27.75
N ILE A 518 -11.98 -2.57 -27.15
CA ILE A 518 -12.88 -2.29 -26.03
C ILE A 518 -14.08 -1.50 -26.57
N SER A 519 -15.31 -1.98 -26.31
CA SER A 519 -16.53 -1.27 -26.73
C SER A 519 -16.68 0.06 -25.98
N GLY A 520 -17.38 1.04 -26.58
CA GLY A 520 -17.58 2.37 -26.00
C GLY A 520 -18.22 2.37 -24.60
N GLN A 521 -19.00 1.34 -24.24
CA GLN A 521 -19.52 1.17 -22.89
C GLN A 521 -18.44 0.83 -21.87
N LEU A 522 -17.48 -0.03 -22.24
CA LEU A 522 -16.35 -0.40 -21.37
C LEU A 522 -15.33 0.74 -21.26
N ALA A 523 -15.13 1.54 -22.30
CA ALA A 523 -14.31 2.74 -22.25
C ALA A 523 -14.96 3.83 -21.39
N ASN A 524 -16.27 4.06 -21.52
CA ASN A 524 -17.00 4.99 -20.66
C ASN A 524 -17.01 4.53 -19.20
N MET A 525 -17.17 3.23 -18.94
CA MET A 525 -17.06 2.68 -17.60
C MET A 525 -15.63 2.79 -17.07
N ALA A 526 -14.60 2.48 -17.87
CA ALA A 526 -13.22 2.60 -17.44
C ALA A 526 -12.83 4.06 -17.17
N VAL A 527 -13.26 5.01 -18.00
CA VAL A 527 -13.02 6.44 -17.81
C VAL A 527 -13.85 6.97 -16.64
N PHE A 528 -15.13 6.61 -16.53
CA PHE A 528 -15.97 7.00 -15.40
C PHE A 528 -15.44 6.42 -14.09
N SER A 529 -15.13 5.12 -14.03
CA SER A 529 -14.50 4.47 -12.89
C SER A 529 -13.14 5.08 -12.59
N ALA A 530 -12.31 5.39 -13.57
CA ALA A 530 -11.04 6.07 -13.35
C ALA A 530 -11.22 7.52 -12.85
N MET A 531 -12.23 8.24 -13.32
CA MET A 531 -12.56 9.59 -12.87
C MET A 531 -13.16 9.59 -11.46
N VAL A 532 -14.04 8.64 -11.16
CA VAL A 532 -14.59 8.41 -9.82
C VAL A 532 -13.46 7.97 -8.88
N ASP A 533 -12.62 7.03 -9.29
CA ASP A 533 -11.44 6.59 -8.53
C ASP A 533 -10.46 7.74 -8.34
N TYR A 534 -10.26 8.59 -9.34
CA TYR A 534 -9.43 9.77 -9.23
C TYR A 534 -10.06 10.76 -8.25
N LEU A 535 -11.33 11.13 -8.39
CA LEU A 535 -12.01 12.04 -7.45
C LEU A 535 -11.98 11.51 -6.02
N ASN A 536 -12.15 10.21 -5.86
CA ASN A 536 -12.15 9.52 -4.57
C ASN A 536 -10.78 8.96 -4.16
N ARG A 537 -9.70 9.27 -4.91
CA ARG A 537 -8.36 8.68 -4.70
C ARG A 537 -7.80 8.96 -3.31
N PHE A 538 -8.28 10.04 -2.72
CA PHE A 538 -7.88 10.45 -1.39
C PHE A 538 -8.88 9.99 -0.32
N ALA A 539 -10.10 9.59 -0.66
CA ALA A 539 -11.17 9.37 0.30
C ALA A 539 -11.91 8.03 0.12
N ARG A 540 -11.18 6.95 -0.22
CA ARG A 540 -11.76 5.62 -0.53
C ARG A 540 -12.63 5.00 0.59
N LYS A 541 -12.57 5.50 1.83
CA LYS A 541 -13.34 5.03 3.00
C LYS A 541 -14.50 5.94 3.42
N SER A 542 -14.72 7.08 2.76
CA SER A 542 -15.90 7.94 2.97
C SER A 542 -16.97 7.68 1.91
N ASP A 543 -18.16 8.25 2.07
CA ASP A 543 -19.14 8.29 0.98
C ASP A 543 -18.48 8.85 -0.27
N PRO A 544 -18.54 8.15 -1.42
CA PRO A 544 -17.85 8.56 -2.61
C PRO A 544 -18.42 9.90 -3.08
N GLN A 545 -17.54 10.88 -3.30
CA GLN A 545 -17.90 12.10 -3.99
C GLN A 545 -18.43 11.72 -5.37
N ARG A 546 -19.69 12.06 -5.60
CA ARG A 546 -20.35 11.89 -6.89
C ARG A 546 -19.84 12.97 -7.82
N ILE A 547 -19.78 12.67 -9.11
CA ILE A 547 -19.48 13.69 -10.11
C ILE A 547 -20.70 14.62 -10.17
N GLU A 548 -20.55 15.85 -9.65
CA GLU A 548 -21.67 16.77 -9.37
C GLU A 548 -22.45 17.24 -10.61
N MET A 549 -21.92 17.00 -11.82
CA MET A 549 -22.56 17.36 -13.09
C MET A 549 -22.39 16.27 -14.15
N VAL A 550 -23.05 15.14 -13.94
CA VAL A 550 -23.21 14.10 -14.97
C VAL A 550 -24.63 14.22 -15.54
N MET A 551 -24.73 14.51 -16.84
CA MET A 551 -25.98 14.78 -17.52
C MET A 551 -26.83 13.52 -17.69
N ASN A 552 -27.60 13.14 -16.67
CA ASN A 552 -28.62 12.10 -16.70
C ASN A 552 -29.97 12.79 -17.01
N ASN A 553 -30.61 12.83 -18.18
CA ASN A 553 -30.90 11.88 -19.22
C ASN A 553 -31.76 10.69 -18.78
N HIS A 554 -32.82 11.06 -18.04
CA HIS A 554 -33.93 10.21 -17.64
C HIS A 554 -34.80 9.84 -18.86
N ILE A 555 -35.02 8.54 -19.08
CA ILE A 555 -35.64 7.96 -20.29
C ILE A 555 -37.04 8.54 -20.62
N ASN A 556 -37.78 9.01 -19.62
CA ASN A 556 -39.14 9.55 -19.82
C ASN A 556 -39.19 11.06 -20.08
N LYS A 557 -38.06 11.78 -20.05
CA LYS A 557 -37.99 13.24 -20.33
C LYS A 557 -36.72 13.65 -21.07
N GLY A 558 -36.30 12.87 -22.07
CA GLY A 558 -35.47 13.38 -23.17
C GLY A 558 -33.99 13.61 -22.86
N GLY A 559 -33.26 12.55 -22.51
CA GLY A 559 -31.87 12.47 -22.95
C GLY A 559 -31.20 11.11 -22.67
N HIS A 560 -29.95 10.95 -23.13
CA HIS A 560 -29.09 9.76 -22.94
C HIS A 560 -27.96 9.83 -21.88
N LEU A 561 -28.13 9.07 -20.80
CA LEU A 561 -27.08 8.44 -19.99
C LEU A 561 -27.72 7.16 -19.47
N SER A 562 -27.22 6.03 -19.95
CA SER A 562 -27.86 4.73 -19.76
C SER A 562 -27.82 4.35 -18.29
N ALA A 563 -29.00 4.31 -17.68
CA ALA A 563 -29.25 3.73 -16.39
C ALA A 563 -28.87 2.24 -16.37
N GLN A 564 -27.95 1.87 -15.49
CA GLN A 564 -28.16 0.74 -14.61
C GLN A 564 -28.08 1.25 -13.17
N PRO A 565 -28.89 0.72 -12.25
CA PRO A 565 -28.82 1.11 -10.85
C PRO A 565 -27.55 0.50 -10.27
N MET A 566 -26.49 1.29 -10.21
CA MET A 566 -25.35 1.02 -9.36
C MET A 566 -25.08 2.25 -8.49
N GLY A 567 -25.89 2.38 -7.43
CA GLY A 567 -25.58 3.15 -6.20
C GLY A 567 -25.77 4.67 -6.22
#